data_AF-A0A7J9Q520-F1
#
_entry.id   AF-A0A7J9Q520-F1
#
_cell.length_a   1.000
_cell.length_b   1.000
_cell.length_c   1.000
_cell.angle_alpha   90.00
_cell.angle_beta   90.00
_cell.angle_gamma   90.00
#
_symmetry.space_group_name_H-M   'P 1'
#
loop_
_entity.id
_entity.type
_entity.pdbx_description
1 polymer ?
#
loop_
_entity_poly.entity_id
_entity_poly.type
_entity_poly.pdbx_seq_one_letter_code
_entity_poly.pdbx_strand_id
1 'polypeptide(L)'
;MKSKKGVISIQFNWVFILIAGVLILLFFGSLVFKGREASDTSIAGTILTNMQTILTGAEVSVRTINQIKIPNKEIKFNCDKIFVGDIDDDITKNKIIFAPEVIKGRTLLTWALDWNAPYHVTNFLYLTTPDIKYIFIEPLNDEEEELFNMLPDGINKKKEEDISNIKDTGNNFKLVFFDVSDPNVPPNLGSVPDKRVSAISINSDSNEIEFYSKRGNEFKSTGTADYLGNPLVLGAMFSGSRDDYVCNV
;
A
#
# COMPACT_ATOMS: atom_id res chain seq x y z
N MET A 1 53.27 -53.15 -31.22
CA MET A 1 52.54 -51.90 -30.91
C MET A 1 51.55 -52.16 -29.80
N LYS A 2 51.89 -51.85 -28.54
CA LYS A 2 51.05 -52.09 -27.36
C LYS A 2 49.95 -51.01 -27.25
N SER A 3 48.76 -51.47 -26.92
CA SER A 3 47.48 -50.76 -26.84
C SER A 3 47.55 -49.39 -26.13
N LYS A 4 47.28 -48.31 -26.88
CA LYS A 4 46.92 -46.98 -26.35
C LYS A 4 45.41 -46.81 -26.12
N LYS A 5 44.60 -47.87 -26.25
CA LYS A 5 43.13 -47.79 -26.14
C LYS A 5 42.62 -47.63 -24.70
N GLY A 6 43.38 -48.07 -23.69
CA GLY A 6 42.96 -48.02 -22.27
C GLY A 6 43.01 -46.63 -21.62
N VAL A 7 43.81 -45.69 -22.16
CA VAL A 7 43.89 -44.31 -21.64
C VAL A 7 42.70 -43.48 -22.13
N ILE A 8 42.22 -43.74 -23.35
CA ILE A 8 41.07 -43.04 -23.94
C ILE A 8 39.76 -43.43 -23.23
N SER A 9 39.60 -44.70 -22.84
CA SER A 9 38.40 -45.16 -22.12
C SER A 9 38.22 -44.53 -20.74
N ILE A 10 39.32 -44.22 -20.05
CA ILE A 10 39.25 -43.59 -18.72
C ILE A 10 38.80 -42.13 -18.83
N GLN A 11 39.27 -41.40 -19.84
CA GLN A 11 38.86 -40.01 -20.08
C GLN A 11 37.37 -39.91 -20.48
N PHE A 12 36.87 -40.85 -21.28
CA PHE A 12 35.45 -40.89 -21.67
C PHE A 12 34.50 -41.10 -20.48
N ASN A 13 34.86 -41.94 -19.51
CA ASN A 13 34.03 -42.14 -18.32
C ASN A 13 33.92 -40.86 -17.47
N TRP A 14 34.99 -40.10 -17.32
CA TRP A 14 34.95 -38.83 -16.58
C TRP A 14 34.10 -37.76 -17.28
N VAL A 15 34.16 -37.68 -18.61
CA VAL A 15 33.28 -36.81 -19.39
C VAL A 15 31.82 -37.23 -19.24
N PHE A 16 31.53 -38.54 -19.27
CA PHE A 16 30.18 -39.04 -19.09
C PHE A 16 29.63 -38.75 -17.69
N ILE A 17 30.45 -38.93 -16.64
CA ILE A 17 30.09 -38.59 -15.25
C ILE A 17 29.80 -37.10 -15.12
N LEU A 18 30.61 -36.23 -15.75
CA LEU A 18 30.39 -34.78 -15.74
C LEU A 18 29.06 -34.42 -16.40
N ILE A 19 28.78 -34.97 -17.58
CA ILE A 19 27.52 -34.73 -18.31
C ILE A 19 26.32 -35.20 -17.48
N ALA A 20 26.38 -36.41 -16.93
CA ALA A 20 25.33 -36.94 -16.05
C ALA A 20 25.12 -36.05 -14.81
N GLY A 21 26.20 -35.55 -14.20
CA GLY A 21 26.14 -34.61 -13.08
C GLY A 21 25.43 -33.30 -13.44
N VAL A 22 25.76 -32.72 -14.60
CA VAL A 22 25.10 -31.49 -15.09
C VAL A 22 23.61 -31.73 -15.36
N LEU A 23 23.24 -32.85 -15.99
CA LEU A 23 21.84 -33.18 -16.24
C LEU A 23 21.04 -33.34 -14.96
N ILE A 24 21.61 -34.02 -13.95
CA ILE A 24 20.99 -34.19 -12.64
C ILE A 24 20.83 -32.83 -11.92
N LEU A 25 21.86 -31.98 -11.96
CA LEU A 25 21.80 -30.64 -11.38
C LEU A 25 20.73 -29.77 -12.05
N LEU A 26 20.63 -29.80 -13.38
CA LEU A 26 19.58 -29.06 -14.10
C LEU A 26 18.18 -29.57 -13.76
N PHE A 27 18.01 -30.89 -13.62
CA PHE A 27 16.74 -31.48 -13.21
C PHE A 27 16.32 -31.02 -11.82
N PHE A 28 17.19 -31.15 -10.82
CA PHE A 28 16.89 -30.69 -9.46
C PHE A 28 16.74 -29.17 -9.39
N GLY A 29 17.52 -28.42 -10.14
CA GLY A 29 17.36 -26.96 -10.27
C GLY A 29 15.94 -26.60 -10.75
N SER A 30 15.47 -27.25 -11.82
CA SER A 30 14.11 -27.02 -12.34
C SER A 30 13.02 -27.37 -11.32
N LEU A 31 13.16 -28.49 -10.61
CA LEU A 31 12.21 -28.87 -9.55
C LEU A 31 12.18 -27.86 -8.41
N VAL A 32 13.34 -27.35 -7.98
CA VAL A 32 13.42 -26.34 -6.92
C VAL A 32 12.73 -25.04 -7.35
N PHE A 33 12.96 -24.58 -8.60
CA PHE A 33 12.29 -23.38 -9.10
C PHE A 33 10.77 -23.55 -9.18
N LYS A 34 10.27 -24.68 -9.72
CA LYS A 34 8.83 -24.97 -9.76
C LYS A 34 8.21 -25.11 -8.37
N GLY A 35 8.91 -25.76 -7.44
CA GLY A 35 8.46 -25.90 -6.06
C GLY A 35 8.35 -24.56 -5.34
N ARG A 36 9.27 -23.64 -5.61
CA ARG A 36 9.22 -22.27 -5.09
C ARG A 36 8.02 -21.49 -5.60
N GLU A 37 7.77 -21.52 -6.91
CA GLU A 37 6.64 -20.83 -7.53
C GLU A 37 5.28 -21.32 -6.98
N ALA A 38 5.11 -22.64 -6.86
CA ALA A 38 3.92 -23.23 -6.24
C ALA A 38 3.75 -22.82 -4.77
N SER A 39 4.86 -22.73 -4.02
CA SER A 39 4.85 -22.27 -2.63
C SER A 39 4.47 -20.79 -2.53
N ASP A 40 5.07 -19.92 -3.36
CA ASP A 40 4.75 -18.49 -3.39
C ASP A 40 3.28 -18.25 -3.76
N THR A 41 2.73 -19.03 -4.70
CA THR A 41 1.30 -19.00 -5.08
C THR A 41 0.40 -19.43 -3.93
N SER A 42 0.72 -20.53 -3.24
CA SER A 42 -0.05 -21.02 -2.09
C SER A 42 -0.05 -20.02 -0.92
N ILE A 43 1.10 -19.38 -0.66
CA ILE A 43 1.23 -18.32 0.34
C ILE A 43 0.36 -17.12 -0.04
N ALA A 44 0.40 -16.68 -1.29
CA ALA A 44 -0.43 -15.57 -1.78
C ALA A 44 -1.93 -15.87 -1.64
N GLY A 45 -2.40 -17.06 -2.02
CA GLY A 45 -3.80 -17.46 -1.86
C GLY A 45 -4.24 -17.51 -0.39
N THR A 46 -3.35 -17.97 0.50
CA THR A 46 -3.61 -17.96 1.96
C THR A 46 -3.72 -16.53 2.49
N ILE A 47 -2.87 -15.61 2.01
CA ILE A 47 -2.94 -14.19 2.38
C ILE A 47 -4.28 -13.59 1.94
N LEU A 48 -4.71 -13.82 0.70
CA LEU A 48 -5.98 -13.31 0.18
C LEU A 48 -7.18 -13.82 0.99
N THR A 49 -7.21 -15.13 1.28
CA THR A 49 -8.26 -15.75 2.12
C THR A 49 -8.30 -15.13 3.53
N ASN A 50 -7.14 -14.92 4.14
CA ASN A 50 -7.04 -14.28 5.45
C ASN A 50 -7.47 -12.81 5.38
N MET A 51 -7.10 -12.10 4.31
CA MET A 51 -7.51 -10.71 4.07
C MET A 51 -9.02 -10.58 3.99
N GLN A 52 -9.73 -11.50 3.31
CA GLN A 52 -11.19 -11.50 3.28
C GLN A 52 -11.81 -11.56 4.69
N THR A 53 -11.27 -12.42 5.54
CA THR A 53 -11.71 -12.57 6.92
C THR A 53 -11.40 -11.32 7.74
N ILE A 54 -10.19 -10.76 7.58
CA ILE A 54 -9.73 -9.53 8.22
C ILE A 54 -10.63 -8.35 7.86
N LEU A 55 -10.89 -8.12 6.57
CA LEU A 55 -11.66 -6.97 6.10
C LEU A 55 -13.11 -7.07 6.58
N THR A 56 -13.71 -8.26 6.52
CA THR A 56 -15.06 -8.51 7.04
C THR A 56 -15.14 -8.28 8.55
N GLY A 57 -14.13 -8.71 9.31
CA GLY A 57 -14.06 -8.49 10.76
C GLY A 57 -13.80 -7.03 11.13
N ALA A 58 -12.99 -6.32 10.35
CA ALA A 58 -12.69 -4.90 10.57
C ALA A 58 -13.91 -4.01 10.27
N GLU A 59 -14.66 -4.33 9.22
CA GLU A 59 -15.87 -3.59 8.81
C GLU A 59 -16.96 -3.57 9.89
N VAL A 60 -17.09 -4.64 10.68
CA VAL A 60 -18.05 -4.71 11.79
C VAL A 60 -17.53 -4.09 13.09
N SER A 61 -16.22 -3.81 13.18
CA SER A 61 -15.54 -3.26 14.37
C SER A 61 -15.42 -1.74 14.26
N VAL A 62 -16.57 -1.06 14.31
CA VAL A 62 -16.64 0.38 14.08
C VAL A 62 -15.91 1.17 15.19
N ARG A 63 -15.27 2.27 14.80
CA ARG A 63 -14.56 3.24 15.67
C ARG A 63 -13.38 2.65 16.45
N THR A 64 -12.99 1.41 16.14
CA THR A 64 -11.86 0.75 16.78
C THR A 64 -10.75 0.54 15.76
N ILE A 65 -9.53 0.95 16.11
CA ILE A 65 -8.35 0.61 15.32
C ILE A 65 -7.92 -0.83 15.64
N ASN A 66 -7.86 -1.69 14.63
CA ASN A 66 -7.36 -3.06 14.77
C ASN A 66 -5.99 -3.17 14.12
N GLN A 67 -5.02 -3.65 14.90
CA GLN A 67 -3.67 -3.93 14.42
C GLN A 67 -3.53 -5.40 14.07
N ILE A 68 -3.24 -5.68 12.81
CA ILE A 68 -3.26 -7.03 12.27
C ILE A 68 -1.87 -7.36 11.75
N LYS A 69 -1.32 -8.49 12.20
CA LYS A 69 -0.04 -8.96 11.71
C LYS A 69 -0.22 -9.59 10.34
N ILE A 70 0.42 -9.01 9.33
CA ILE A 70 0.42 -9.52 7.96
C ILE A 70 1.80 -10.09 7.59
N PRO A 71 1.88 -11.07 6.69
CA PRO A 71 3.15 -11.52 6.15
C PRO A 71 3.90 -10.38 5.45
N ASN A 72 5.22 -10.43 5.47
CA ASN A 72 6.06 -9.43 4.81
C ASN A 72 6.10 -9.65 3.29
N LYS A 73 4.95 -9.43 2.65
CA LYS A 73 4.73 -9.45 1.20
C LYS A 73 4.01 -8.17 0.82
N GLU A 74 4.22 -7.71 -0.40
CA GLU A 74 3.52 -6.54 -0.92
C GLU A 74 2.08 -6.92 -1.25
N ILE A 75 1.13 -6.15 -0.70
CA ILE A 75 -0.28 -6.29 -0.99
C ILE A 75 -0.67 -5.03 -1.76
N LYS A 76 -1.17 -5.18 -2.99
CA LYS A 76 -1.63 -4.04 -3.79
C LYS A 76 -3.14 -3.96 -3.78
N PHE A 77 -3.65 -2.75 -3.73
CA PHE A 77 -5.07 -2.47 -3.80
C PHE A 77 -5.38 -1.80 -5.13
N ASN A 78 -6.49 -2.21 -5.72
CA ASN A 78 -7.16 -1.57 -6.83
C ASN A 78 -8.66 -1.59 -6.48
N CYS A 79 -9.43 -0.65 -7.00
CA CYS A 79 -10.87 -0.48 -6.83
C CYS A 79 -11.62 -1.77 -6.45
N ASP A 80 -11.56 -2.78 -7.32
CA ASP A 80 -12.32 -4.02 -7.13
C ASP A 80 -11.46 -5.23 -6.73
N LYS A 81 -10.14 -5.07 -6.61
CA LYS A 81 -9.21 -6.19 -6.49
C LYS A 81 -8.08 -5.97 -5.50
N ILE A 82 -7.73 -7.03 -4.78
CA ILE A 82 -6.48 -7.10 -4.00
C ILE A 82 -5.52 -8.04 -4.71
N PHE A 83 -4.27 -7.62 -4.84
CA PHE A 83 -3.20 -8.43 -5.44
C PHE A 83 -2.15 -8.79 -4.40
N VAL A 84 -1.73 -10.05 -4.41
CA VAL A 84 -0.58 -10.54 -3.64
C VAL A 84 0.31 -11.36 -4.56
N GLY A 85 1.46 -10.81 -4.93
CA GLY A 85 2.27 -11.39 -6.01
C GLY A 85 1.51 -11.36 -7.34
N ASP A 86 1.34 -12.52 -7.97
CA ASP A 86 0.66 -12.68 -9.27
C ASP A 86 -0.80 -13.17 -9.14
N ILE A 87 -1.33 -13.24 -7.92
CA ILE A 87 -2.72 -13.66 -7.66
C ILE A 87 -3.54 -12.44 -7.25
N ASP A 88 -4.77 -12.37 -7.75
CA ASP A 88 -5.79 -11.39 -7.38
C ASP A 88 -7.07 -12.02 -6.84
N ASP A 89 -7.84 -11.23 -6.09
CA ASP A 89 -9.18 -11.59 -5.62
C ASP A 89 -10.08 -10.35 -5.61
N ASP A 90 -11.37 -10.54 -5.88
CA ASP A 90 -12.41 -9.50 -5.98
C ASP A 90 -13.01 -9.10 -4.62
N ILE A 91 -12.27 -9.33 -3.52
CA ILE A 91 -12.75 -9.16 -2.13
C ILE A 91 -13.27 -7.73 -1.86
N THR A 92 -12.75 -6.72 -2.57
CA THR A 92 -13.10 -5.31 -2.36
C THR A 92 -14.32 -4.87 -3.15
N LYS A 93 -14.79 -5.65 -4.13
CA LYS A 93 -15.87 -5.27 -5.06
C LYS A 93 -17.18 -4.80 -4.41
N ASN A 94 -17.50 -5.29 -3.21
CA ASN A 94 -18.73 -4.95 -2.49
C ASN A 94 -18.45 -4.22 -1.17
N LYS A 95 -17.28 -3.59 -1.03
CA LYS A 95 -16.85 -2.90 0.19
C LYS A 95 -16.26 -1.56 -0.18
N ILE A 96 -16.56 -0.53 0.61
CA ILE A 96 -15.96 0.80 0.42
C ILE A 96 -14.65 0.82 1.23
N ILE A 97 -13.53 0.68 0.52
CA ILE A 97 -12.21 0.51 1.13
C ILE A 97 -11.27 1.59 0.64
N PHE A 98 -10.85 2.45 1.56
CA PHE A 98 -9.84 3.46 1.33
C PHE A 98 -8.49 2.94 1.82
N ALA A 99 -7.57 2.74 0.88
CA ALA A 99 -6.26 2.16 1.14
C ALA A 99 -5.18 2.77 0.25
N PRO A 100 -3.91 2.77 0.70
CA PRO A 100 -2.77 3.03 -0.16
C PRO A 100 -2.73 2.01 -1.30
N GLU A 101 -2.25 2.43 -2.47
CA GLU A 101 -2.06 1.55 -3.64
C GLU A 101 -1.24 0.30 -3.28
N VAL A 102 -0.24 0.46 -2.40
CA VAL A 102 0.59 -0.64 -1.93
C VAL A 102 0.77 -0.60 -0.41
N ILE A 103 0.41 -1.70 0.23
CA ILE A 103 0.67 -1.98 1.63
C ILE A 103 1.90 -2.89 1.74
N LYS A 104 2.92 -2.42 2.46
CA LYS A 104 4.15 -3.17 2.77
C LYS A 104 4.41 -3.17 4.27
N GLY A 105 5.09 -4.22 4.73
CA GLY A 105 5.51 -4.38 6.12
C GLY A 105 4.84 -5.58 6.78
N ARG A 106 4.78 -5.56 8.12
CA ARG A 106 4.28 -6.68 8.93
C ARG A 106 3.03 -6.34 9.73
N THR A 107 2.57 -5.10 9.64
CA THR A 107 1.43 -4.60 10.41
C THR A 107 0.50 -3.84 9.47
N LEU A 108 -0.74 -4.29 9.42
CA LEU A 108 -1.87 -3.61 8.80
C LEU A 108 -2.68 -2.97 9.91
N LEU A 109 -2.97 -1.68 9.77
CA LEU A 109 -3.92 -0.96 10.60
C LEU A 109 -5.23 -0.89 9.84
N THR A 110 -6.31 -1.30 10.49
CA THR A 110 -7.67 -1.22 9.94
C THR A 110 -8.55 -0.42 10.87
N TRP A 111 -9.43 0.39 10.30
CA TRP A 111 -10.36 1.22 11.04
C TRP A 111 -11.64 1.34 10.24
N ALA A 112 -12.80 1.15 10.88
CA ALA A 112 -14.09 1.34 10.24
C ALA A 112 -14.80 2.55 10.84
N LEU A 113 -15.45 3.34 9.98
CA LEU A 113 -16.27 4.48 10.38
C LEU A 113 -17.65 4.36 9.73
N ASP A 114 -18.70 4.58 10.53
CA ASP A 114 -20.06 4.60 10.01
C ASP A 114 -20.24 5.81 9.08
N TRP A 115 -20.87 5.57 7.93
CA TRP A 115 -21.40 6.63 7.08
C TRP A 115 -22.92 6.68 7.23
N ASN A 116 -23.42 7.83 7.69
CA ASN A 116 -24.81 8.04 8.06
C ASN A 116 -25.40 9.21 7.23
N ALA A 117 -26.53 8.98 6.56
CA ALA A 117 -27.22 10.02 5.80
C ALA A 117 -28.71 9.70 5.57
N PRO A 118 -29.66 10.12 6.44
CA PRO A 118 -29.54 10.50 7.86
C PRO A 118 -29.54 9.30 8.82
N TYR A 119 -29.78 8.10 8.28
CA TYR A 119 -29.64 6.81 8.96
C TYR A 119 -28.36 6.12 8.49
N HIS A 120 -27.96 5.05 9.17
CA HIS A 120 -26.81 4.24 8.77
C HIS A 120 -26.99 3.71 7.34
N VAL A 121 -26.03 4.03 6.47
CA VAL A 121 -26.01 3.56 5.08
C VAL A 121 -25.05 2.39 4.94
N THR A 122 -23.79 2.59 5.35
CA THR A 122 -22.72 1.59 5.28
C THR A 122 -21.54 1.98 6.16
N ASN A 123 -20.52 1.12 6.23
CA ASN A 123 -19.24 1.40 6.88
C ASN A 123 -18.16 1.64 5.85
N PHE A 124 -17.37 2.69 6.04
CA PHE A 124 -16.13 2.92 5.29
C PHE A 124 -14.99 2.24 6.03
N LEU A 125 -14.19 1.48 5.30
CA LEU A 125 -13.03 0.79 5.84
C LEU A 125 -11.75 1.49 5.39
N TYR A 126 -10.96 1.95 6.35
CA TYR A 126 -9.67 2.60 6.13
C TYR A 126 -8.54 1.64 6.47
N LEU A 127 -7.63 1.46 5.52
CA LEU A 127 -6.47 0.58 5.66
C LEU A 127 -5.19 1.41 5.56
N THR A 128 -4.26 1.22 6.48
CA THR A 128 -2.95 1.88 6.41
C THR A 128 -1.88 1.03 7.09
N THR A 129 -0.64 1.48 7.06
CA THR A 129 0.45 0.89 7.83
C THR A 129 1.08 1.93 8.76
N PRO A 130 1.79 1.49 9.82
CA PRO A 130 2.57 2.41 10.66
C PRO A 130 3.67 3.18 9.90
N ASP A 131 4.05 2.70 8.71
CA ASP A 131 5.08 3.30 7.87
C ASP A 131 4.58 4.52 7.08
N ILE A 132 3.28 4.76 7.02
CA ILE A 132 2.71 5.95 6.39
C ILE A 132 2.47 7.00 7.47
N LYS A 133 3.12 8.15 7.32
CA LYS A 133 2.95 9.32 8.18
C LYS A 133 2.02 10.33 7.52
N TYR A 134 0.90 10.60 8.20
CA TYR A 134 -0.07 11.62 7.81
C TYR A 134 0.33 12.94 8.48
N ILE A 135 0.61 13.97 7.68
CA ILE A 135 1.05 15.27 8.20
C ILE A 135 0.03 16.32 7.81
N PHE A 136 -0.61 16.90 8.81
CA PHE A 136 -1.53 18.03 8.66
C PHE A 136 -0.70 19.31 8.71
N ILE A 137 -0.83 20.14 7.67
CA ILE A 137 -0.09 21.39 7.58
C ILE A 137 -0.92 22.51 8.21
N GLU A 138 -0.35 23.14 9.23
CA GLU A 138 -0.99 24.20 10.00
C GLU A 138 -0.88 25.57 9.28
N PRO A 139 -1.70 26.57 9.66
CA PRO A 139 -2.68 26.56 10.76
C PRO A 139 -3.92 25.71 10.45
N LEU A 140 -4.49 25.09 11.48
CA LEU A 140 -5.78 24.40 11.41
C LEU A 140 -6.89 25.24 12.07
N ASN A 141 -8.06 25.30 11.47
CA ASN A 141 -9.28 25.82 12.08
C ASN A 141 -9.99 24.74 12.95
N ASP A 142 -11.08 25.10 13.63
CA ASP A 142 -11.79 24.18 14.54
C ASP A 142 -12.32 22.91 13.84
N GLU A 143 -12.76 23.01 12.58
CA GLU A 143 -13.28 21.86 11.81
C GLU A 143 -12.14 20.92 11.38
N GLU A 144 -11.01 21.49 10.97
CA GLU A 144 -9.80 20.75 10.57
C GLU A 144 -9.13 20.07 11.78
N GLU A 145 -9.21 20.74 12.93
CA GLU A 145 -8.82 20.21 14.24
C GLU A 145 -9.69 19.01 14.63
N GLU A 146 -11.01 19.10 14.43
CA GLU A 146 -11.93 17.99 14.63
C GLU A 146 -11.56 16.80 13.72
N LEU A 147 -11.31 17.04 12.43
CA LEU A 147 -10.88 16.02 11.47
C LEU A 147 -9.57 15.34 11.90
N PHE A 148 -8.58 16.12 12.36
CA PHE A 148 -7.34 15.57 12.91
C PHE A 148 -7.61 14.66 14.12
N ASN A 149 -8.53 15.07 15.00
CA ASN A 149 -8.88 14.33 16.21
C ASN A 149 -9.76 13.10 15.94
N MET A 150 -10.45 13.04 14.79
CA MET A 150 -11.19 11.84 14.37
C MET A 150 -10.27 10.64 14.06
N LEU A 151 -9.03 10.89 13.63
CA LEU A 151 -8.06 9.82 13.40
C LEU A 151 -7.68 9.12 14.71
N PRO A 152 -7.68 7.79 14.80
CA PRO A 152 -7.28 7.10 16.03
C PRO A 152 -5.79 7.25 16.35
N ASP A 153 -5.43 7.28 17.64
CA ASP A 153 -4.05 7.47 18.15
C ASP A 153 -3.02 6.43 17.65
N GLY A 154 -3.48 5.26 17.22
CA GLY A 154 -2.63 4.22 16.64
C GLY A 154 -2.13 4.53 15.23
N ILE A 155 -2.64 5.58 14.58
CA ILE A 155 -2.19 6.04 13.28
C ILE A 155 -1.06 7.04 13.44
N ASN A 156 -0.03 6.92 12.62
CA ASN A 156 1.11 7.81 12.60
C ASN A 156 0.71 9.16 11.98
N LYS A 157 0.10 10.02 12.80
CA LYS A 157 -0.35 11.38 12.44
C LYS A 157 0.44 12.45 13.19
N LYS A 158 0.66 13.60 12.57
CA LYS A 158 1.31 14.77 13.19
C LYS A 158 0.79 16.06 12.56
N LYS A 159 0.83 17.17 13.31
CA LYS A 159 0.67 18.53 12.79
C LYS A 159 2.01 19.24 12.64
N GLU A 160 2.12 20.11 11.65
CA GLU A 160 3.32 20.90 11.42
C GLU A 160 3.00 22.28 10.85
N GLU A 161 3.42 23.32 11.56
CA GLU A 161 3.29 24.73 11.13
C GLU A 161 4.24 25.10 9.98
N ASP A 162 5.49 24.60 10.04
CA ASP A 162 6.49 24.87 9.01
C ASP A 162 6.84 23.59 8.26
N ILE A 163 6.46 23.55 6.98
CA ILE A 163 6.77 22.43 6.08
C ILE A 163 8.27 22.10 6.06
N SER A 164 9.14 23.07 6.33
CA SER A 164 10.60 22.91 6.37
C SER A 164 11.07 22.05 7.55
N ASN A 165 10.25 21.86 8.59
CA ASN A 165 10.57 21.00 9.72
C ASN A 165 10.30 19.52 9.46
N ILE A 166 9.57 19.20 8.38
CA ILE A 166 9.30 17.81 8.00
C ILE A 166 10.62 17.19 7.53
N LYS A 167 11.05 16.11 8.18
CA LYS A 167 12.30 15.39 7.88
C LYS A 167 12.02 14.00 7.33
N ASP A 168 12.86 13.52 6.42
CA ASP A 168 12.82 12.12 6.00
C ASP A 168 13.21 11.21 7.18
N THR A 169 12.24 10.45 7.67
CA THR A 169 12.41 9.44 8.72
C THR A 169 12.42 8.02 8.16
N GLY A 170 12.52 7.85 6.84
CA GLY A 170 12.43 6.55 6.17
C GLY A 170 10.99 6.09 5.91
N ASN A 171 9.99 6.90 6.25
CA ASN A 171 8.56 6.60 6.11
C ASN A 171 7.98 7.07 4.77
N ASN A 172 6.78 6.60 4.42
CA ASN A 172 5.98 7.23 3.38
C ASN A 172 5.21 8.41 3.97
N PHE A 173 4.97 9.44 3.18
CA PHE A 173 4.37 10.70 3.61
C PHE A 173 3.09 10.97 2.82
N LYS A 174 2.02 11.24 3.56
CA LYS A 174 0.76 11.80 3.04
C LYS A 174 0.56 13.16 3.69
N LEU A 175 0.72 14.22 2.91
CA LEU A 175 0.53 15.59 3.40
C LEU A 175 -0.91 16.01 3.17
N VAL A 176 -1.50 16.69 4.16
CA VAL A 176 -2.88 17.15 4.14
C VAL A 176 -2.86 18.66 4.29
N PHE A 177 -3.28 19.35 3.24
CA PHE A 177 -3.43 20.79 3.17
C PHE A 177 -4.92 21.16 3.18
N PHE A 178 -5.23 22.36 3.65
CA PHE A 178 -6.58 22.92 3.67
C PHE A 178 -6.58 24.27 2.95
N ASP A 179 -7.47 24.43 1.99
CA ASP A 179 -7.68 25.65 1.21
C ASP A 179 -6.41 26.21 0.53
N VAL A 180 -5.48 25.33 0.15
CA VAL A 180 -4.24 25.66 -0.59
C VAL A 180 -4.30 25.13 -2.03
N SER A 181 -4.26 26.01 -3.03
CA SER A 181 -4.36 25.62 -4.45
C SER A 181 -3.04 25.20 -5.12
N ASP A 182 -1.90 25.47 -4.49
CA ASP A 182 -0.59 25.05 -5.02
C ASP A 182 0.34 24.68 -3.85
N PRO A 183 0.17 23.48 -3.27
CA PRO A 183 1.01 23.04 -2.16
C PRO A 183 2.45 22.82 -2.61
N ASN A 184 3.39 23.22 -1.75
CA ASN A 184 4.82 23.02 -2.01
C ASN A 184 5.33 21.73 -1.38
N VAL A 185 6.24 21.04 -2.08
CA VAL A 185 6.95 19.89 -1.50
C VAL A 185 7.90 20.42 -0.41
N PRO A 186 7.87 19.86 0.82
CA PRO A 186 8.85 20.21 1.84
C PRO A 186 10.29 20.09 1.33
N PRO A 187 11.16 21.09 1.54
CA PRO A 187 12.52 21.08 1.01
C PRO A 187 13.32 19.82 1.37
N ASN A 188 13.18 19.34 2.60
CA ASN A 188 13.85 18.12 3.08
C ASN A 188 13.29 16.82 2.48
N LEU A 189 12.09 16.85 1.90
CA LEU A 189 11.51 15.71 1.21
C LEU A 189 11.85 15.70 -0.29
N GLY A 190 12.48 16.74 -0.83
CA GLY A 190 12.82 16.82 -2.26
C GLY A 190 13.65 15.63 -2.77
N SER A 191 14.59 15.15 -1.94
CA SER A 191 15.43 13.97 -2.24
C SER A 191 14.74 12.62 -2.02
N VAL A 192 13.58 12.59 -1.36
CA VAL A 192 12.83 11.36 -1.11
C VAL A 192 12.22 10.88 -2.43
N PRO A 193 12.22 9.56 -2.74
CA PRO A 193 11.62 9.05 -3.95
C PRO A 193 10.16 9.51 -4.13
N ASP A 194 9.81 9.94 -5.33
CA ASP A 194 8.50 10.53 -5.66
C ASP A 194 7.31 9.67 -5.20
N LYS A 195 7.42 8.34 -5.32
CA LYS A 195 6.37 7.39 -4.90
C LYS A 195 6.13 7.34 -3.38
N ARG A 196 7.06 7.86 -2.56
CA ARG A 196 6.94 7.86 -1.10
C ARG A 196 6.28 9.13 -0.56
N VAL A 197 5.97 10.11 -1.40
CA VAL A 197 5.40 11.40 -0.97
C VAL A 197 4.20 11.74 -1.85
N SER A 198 3.05 11.91 -1.22
CA SER A 198 1.82 12.36 -1.86
C SER A 198 1.16 13.43 -0.99
N ALA A 199 0.28 14.22 -1.59
CA ALA A 199 -0.47 15.23 -0.87
C ALA A 199 -1.93 15.26 -1.33
N ILE A 200 -2.78 15.80 -0.48
CA ILE A 200 -4.12 16.24 -0.83
C ILE A 200 -4.30 17.68 -0.35
N SER A 201 -5.11 18.44 -1.07
CA SER A 201 -5.62 19.73 -0.61
C SER A 201 -7.14 19.67 -0.55
N ILE A 202 -7.70 20.00 0.61
CA ILE A 202 -9.14 19.95 0.86
C ILE A 202 -9.66 21.37 0.77
N ASN A 203 -10.59 21.61 -0.15
CA ASN A 203 -11.26 22.90 -0.31
C ASN A 203 -12.64 22.85 0.33
N SER A 204 -12.79 23.51 1.48
CA SER A 204 -14.01 23.45 2.28
C SER A 204 -15.17 24.23 1.66
N ASP A 205 -14.87 25.28 0.91
CA ASP A 205 -15.87 26.14 0.26
C ASP A 205 -16.58 25.43 -0.91
N SER A 206 -15.84 24.61 -1.66
CA SER A 206 -16.34 23.90 -2.84
C SER A 206 -16.67 22.43 -2.60
N ASN A 207 -16.34 21.88 -1.41
CA ASN A 207 -16.39 20.45 -1.12
C ASN A 207 -15.60 19.60 -2.11
N GLU A 208 -14.43 20.08 -2.52
CA GLU A 208 -13.54 19.42 -3.48
C GLU A 208 -12.21 19.05 -2.81
N ILE A 209 -11.66 17.89 -3.18
CA ILE A 209 -10.32 17.44 -2.78
C ILE A 209 -9.46 17.35 -4.03
N GLU A 210 -8.36 18.08 -4.03
CA GLU A 210 -7.34 17.97 -5.07
C GLU A 210 -6.22 17.02 -4.65
N PHE A 211 -5.87 16.07 -5.53
CA PHE A 211 -4.86 15.06 -5.28
C PHE A 211 -3.54 15.44 -5.94
N TYR A 212 -2.43 15.22 -5.25
CA TYR A 212 -1.11 15.59 -5.71
C TYR A 212 -0.11 14.44 -5.60
N SER A 213 0.68 14.27 -6.66
CA SER A 213 1.84 13.39 -6.69
C SER A 213 3.13 14.21 -6.73
N LYS A 214 4.14 13.79 -5.97
CA LYS A 214 5.47 14.44 -6.05
C LYS A 214 6.12 14.11 -7.40
N ARG A 215 6.71 15.11 -8.04
CA ARG A 215 7.60 14.94 -9.21
C ARG A 215 8.84 15.81 -9.03
N GLY A 216 9.95 15.21 -8.61
CA GLY A 216 11.13 15.97 -8.22
C GLY A 216 10.85 16.83 -6.98
N ASN A 217 10.96 18.15 -7.08
CA ASN A 217 10.73 19.08 -5.96
C ASN A 217 9.37 19.78 -6.01
N GLU A 218 8.46 19.34 -6.87
CA GLU A 218 7.15 19.96 -7.06
C GLU A 218 6.05 18.93 -6.86
N PHE A 219 4.90 19.40 -6.35
CA PHE A 219 3.68 18.63 -6.42
C PHE A 219 3.03 18.85 -7.79
N LYS A 220 2.52 17.78 -8.39
CA LYS A 220 1.72 17.83 -9.60
C LYS A 220 0.35 17.28 -9.30
N SER A 221 -0.65 18.13 -9.53
CA SER A 221 -2.06 17.75 -9.45
C SER A 221 -2.31 16.56 -10.38
N THR A 222 -3.00 15.58 -9.83
CA THR A 222 -3.53 14.40 -10.53
C THR A 222 -5.03 14.50 -10.75
N GLY A 223 -5.64 15.65 -10.40
CA GLY A 223 -7.06 15.92 -10.53
C GLY A 223 -7.78 16.05 -9.20
N THR A 224 -9.05 16.43 -9.29
CA THR A 224 -9.91 16.74 -8.16
C THR A 224 -11.03 15.72 -7.96
N ALA A 225 -11.65 15.64 -6.80
CA ALA A 225 -12.85 14.85 -6.59
C ALA A 225 -13.72 15.49 -5.50
N ASP A 226 -15.03 15.38 -5.64
CA ASP A 226 -15.97 15.88 -4.64
C ASP A 226 -15.98 14.99 -3.40
N TYR A 227 -16.29 15.57 -2.25
CA TYR A 227 -16.52 14.82 -1.02
C TYR A 227 -17.81 15.26 -0.32
N LEU A 228 -18.35 14.38 0.51
CA LEU A 228 -19.51 14.65 1.36
C LEU A 228 -19.22 14.25 2.81
N GLY A 229 -18.80 15.26 3.59
CA GLY A 229 -18.49 15.14 5.01
C GLY A 229 -17.16 14.46 5.32
N ASN A 230 -16.78 14.50 6.60
CA ASN A 230 -15.48 14.06 7.10
C ASN A 230 -15.12 12.60 6.78
N PRO A 231 -16.05 11.62 6.76
CA PRO A 231 -15.71 10.25 6.36
C PRO A 231 -15.08 10.16 4.96
N LEU A 232 -15.57 10.95 4.01
CA LEU A 232 -15.01 10.96 2.65
C LEU A 232 -13.69 11.73 2.55
N VAL A 233 -13.49 12.76 3.37
CA VAL A 233 -12.17 13.42 3.49
C VAL A 233 -11.12 12.44 4.00
N LEU A 234 -11.45 11.69 5.05
CA LEU A 234 -10.60 10.60 5.55
C LEU A 234 -10.39 9.54 4.46
N GLY A 235 -11.39 9.27 3.62
CA GLY A 235 -11.25 8.36 2.49
C GLY A 235 -10.16 8.79 1.52
N ALA A 236 -10.15 10.06 1.13
CA ALA A 236 -9.13 10.63 0.26
C ALA A 236 -7.73 10.61 0.88
N MET A 237 -7.64 10.81 2.20
CA MET A 237 -6.37 10.72 2.92
C MET A 237 -5.75 9.33 2.83
N PHE A 238 -6.55 8.28 3.02
CA PHE A 238 -6.06 6.90 3.03
C PHE A 238 -5.90 6.33 1.62
N SER A 239 -6.59 6.90 0.63
CA SER A 239 -6.49 6.47 -0.77
C SER A 239 -5.10 6.72 -1.35
N GLY A 240 -4.61 5.75 -2.13
CA GLY A 240 -3.33 5.85 -2.85
C GLY A 240 -3.35 6.93 -3.94
N SER A 241 -4.47 7.06 -4.63
CA SER A 241 -4.65 8.00 -5.74
C SER A 241 -6.08 8.57 -5.79
N ARG A 242 -6.30 9.55 -6.68
CA ARG A 242 -7.65 10.04 -7.01
C ARG A 242 -8.53 8.91 -7.55
N ASP A 243 -8.00 8.07 -8.43
CA ASP A 243 -8.78 7.02 -9.07
C ASP A 243 -9.24 5.98 -8.04
N ASP A 244 -8.35 5.60 -7.10
CA ASP A 244 -8.71 4.71 -5.98
C ASP A 244 -9.80 5.31 -5.08
N TYR A 245 -9.73 6.63 -4.85
CA TYR A 245 -10.75 7.34 -4.08
C TYR A 245 -12.10 7.32 -4.81
N VAL A 246 -12.14 7.80 -6.06
CA VAL A 246 -13.36 7.93 -6.86
C VAL A 246 -14.02 6.58 -7.11
N CYS A 247 -13.24 5.50 -7.25
CA CYS A 247 -13.80 4.15 -7.39
C CYS A 247 -14.65 3.69 -6.21
N ASN A 248 -14.42 4.25 -5.02
CA ASN A 248 -15.07 3.85 -3.77
C ASN A 248 -16.22 4.79 -3.35
N VAL A 249 -16.42 5.90 -4.07
CA VAL A 249 -17.42 6.94 -3.79
C VAL A 249 -18.57 6.85 -4.78
#